data_AF-A0A8S3W035-F1
#
_entry.id   AF-A0A8S3W035-F1
#
_cell.length_a   1.000
_cell.length_b   1.000
_cell.length_c   1.000
_cell.angle_alpha   90.00
_cell.angle_beta   90.00
_cell.angle_gamma   90.00
#
_symmetry.space_group_name_H-M   'P 1'
#
loop_
_entity.id
_entity.type
_entity.pdbx_description
1 polymer ?
#
loop_
_entity_poly.entity_id
_entity_poly.type
_entity_poly.pdbx_seq_one_letter_code
_entity_poly.pdbx_strand_id
1 'polypeptide(L)'
;MKNELNHAKNIDDISTPSEFKFDEDFEFEDPDVTAKRKEIEKYLENPDFVNVEQWQSIAKSKGGLITDEYRRRIWPLLVGVIQDEMTDPPSLDELSTHIKYNQVELDVKRSLKRFPPGIPYEQRVALQDQLTVLILRVIIEYPHLKYYDDIAITLLLVCGDRASFPLLCRLSYGPKAP
;
A
#
# COMPACT_ATOMS: atom_id res chain seq x y z
N MET A 1 -4.60 -9.43 40.73
CA MET A 1 -3.74 -9.02 39.60
C MET A 1 -4.04 -9.93 38.43
N LYS A 2 -4.88 -9.46 37.50
CA LYS A 2 -5.02 -10.01 36.15
C LYS A 2 -4.91 -8.81 35.22
N ASN A 3 -3.88 -8.80 34.39
CA ASN A 3 -3.58 -7.74 33.44
C ASN A 3 -4.51 -7.94 32.24
N GLU A 4 -5.66 -7.26 32.25
CA GLU A 4 -6.50 -7.09 31.07
C GLU A 4 -5.94 -5.90 30.29
N LEU A 5 -4.93 -6.16 29.47
CA LEU A 5 -4.57 -5.23 28.39
C LEU A 5 -5.58 -5.47 27.26
N ASN A 6 -6.73 -4.81 27.37
CA ASN A 6 -7.63 -4.58 26.24
C ASN A 6 -6.88 -3.77 25.17
N HIS A 7 -6.15 -4.44 24.28
CA HIS A 7 -5.63 -3.89 23.02
C HIS A 7 -6.73 -3.92 21.95
N ALA A 8 -7.91 -3.42 22.29
CA ALA A 8 -8.96 -3.08 21.34
C ALA A 8 -8.90 -1.59 21.01
N LYS A 9 -7.70 -1.07 20.72
CA LYS A 9 -7.57 0.21 20.03
C LYS A 9 -7.59 -0.12 18.55
N ASN A 10 -8.60 0.38 17.86
CA ASN A 10 -8.83 0.26 16.42
C ASN A 10 -7.50 0.19 15.66
N ILE A 11 -7.22 -0.99 15.10
CA ILE A 11 -6.05 -1.24 14.24
C ILE A 11 -6.16 -0.37 12.96
N ASP A 12 -7.36 0.09 12.63
CA ASP A 12 -7.66 1.01 11.52
C ASP A 12 -7.06 2.42 11.70
N ASP A 13 -6.71 2.83 12.93
CA ASP A 13 -6.12 4.16 13.19
C ASP A 13 -4.60 4.20 13.01
N ILE A 14 -3.94 3.08 12.69
CA ILE A 14 -2.55 3.11 12.20
C ILE A 14 -2.61 3.34 10.68
N SER A 15 -3.23 4.46 10.31
CA SER A 15 -3.60 4.83 8.95
C SER A 15 -2.38 5.31 8.17
N THR A 16 -1.59 4.36 7.67
CA THR A 16 -0.51 4.55 6.69
C THR A 16 0.65 5.50 7.08
N PRO A 17 1.90 5.16 6.73
CA PRO A 17 3.06 6.04 6.93
C PRO A 17 3.00 7.37 6.15
N SER A 18 1.96 7.61 5.35
CA SER A 18 1.66 8.93 4.79
C SER A 18 1.42 10.01 5.86
N GLU A 19 1.18 9.66 7.13
CA GLU A 19 1.15 10.63 8.24
C GLU A 19 2.51 11.30 8.51
N PHE A 20 3.62 10.71 8.06
CA PHE A 20 4.95 11.32 8.21
C PHE A 20 5.18 12.51 7.27
N LYS A 21 4.17 12.90 6.47
CA LYS A 21 4.17 14.08 5.58
C LYS A 21 5.53 14.24 4.87
N PHE A 22 6.10 13.16 4.32
CA PHE A 22 7.37 13.27 3.58
C PHE A 22 7.22 14.16 2.34
N ASP A 23 5.98 14.36 1.88
CA ASP A 23 5.57 15.19 0.75
C ASP A 23 5.04 16.58 1.19
N GLU A 24 5.28 17.04 2.43
CA GLU A 24 4.73 18.31 2.94
C GLU A 24 5.19 19.54 2.11
N ASP A 25 4.22 20.43 1.84
CA ASP A 25 4.32 21.53 0.88
C ASP A 25 5.54 22.45 1.16
N PHE A 26 6.38 22.64 0.15
CA PHE A 26 7.37 23.71 0.16
C PHE A 26 6.64 25.06 0.18
N GLU A 27 7.16 26.06 0.91
CA GLU A 27 6.60 27.43 0.98
C GLU A 27 6.46 28.11 -0.41
N PHE A 28 7.03 27.52 -1.47
CA PHE A 28 6.87 27.91 -2.86
C PHE A 28 6.46 26.71 -3.73
N GLU A 29 5.20 26.65 -4.12
CA GLU A 29 4.70 25.67 -5.09
C GLU A 29 5.03 26.10 -6.52
N ASP A 30 5.78 25.25 -7.25
CA ASP A 30 6.01 25.39 -8.68
C ASP A 30 4.64 25.53 -9.40
N PRO A 31 4.40 26.59 -10.21
CA PRO A 31 3.15 26.76 -10.95
C PRO A 31 2.77 25.52 -11.78
N ASP A 32 3.75 24.78 -12.29
CA ASP A 32 3.52 23.53 -13.03
C ASP A 32 2.91 22.45 -12.11
N VAL A 33 3.35 22.36 -10.86
CA VAL A 33 2.84 21.41 -9.86
C VAL A 33 1.40 21.78 -9.47
N THR A 34 1.12 23.07 -9.28
CA THR A 34 -0.25 23.55 -8.98
C THR A 34 -1.22 23.24 -10.12
N ALA A 35 -0.81 23.48 -11.37
CA ALA A 35 -1.64 23.18 -12.55
C ALA A 35 -1.89 21.67 -12.69
N LYS A 36 -0.85 20.86 -12.47
CA LYS A 36 -0.94 19.40 -12.50
C LYS A 36 -1.86 18.85 -11.40
N ARG A 37 -1.79 19.42 -10.20
CA ARG A 37 -2.68 19.07 -9.07
C ARG A 37 -4.15 19.20 -9.46
N LYS A 38 -4.52 20.34 -10.05
CA LYS A 38 -5.88 20.61 -10.54
C LYS A 38 -6.31 19.64 -11.64
N GLU A 39 -5.40 19.26 -12.53
CA GLU A 39 -5.69 18.26 -13.57
C GLU A 39 -5.99 16.89 -12.96
N ILE A 40 -5.15 16.44 -12.01
CA ILE A 40 -5.35 15.18 -11.29
C ILE A 40 -6.69 15.17 -10.55
N GLU A 41 -7.00 16.24 -9.82
CA GLU A 41 -8.26 16.38 -9.09
C GLU A 41 -9.48 16.29 -10.01
N LYS A 42 -9.44 17.00 -11.15
CA LYS A 42 -10.50 16.92 -12.16
C LYS A 42 -10.70 15.51 -12.70
N TYR A 43 -9.63 14.75 -12.93
CA TYR A 43 -9.73 13.36 -13.39
C TYR A 43 -10.28 12.45 -12.29
N LEU A 44 -9.91 12.69 -11.04
CA LEU A 44 -10.39 11.94 -9.88
C LEU A 44 -11.85 12.21 -9.52
N GLU A 45 -12.44 13.33 -9.95
CA GLU A 45 -13.88 13.60 -9.83
C GLU A 45 -14.72 12.64 -10.67
N ASN A 46 -14.21 12.21 -11.84
CA ASN A 46 -14.94 11.34 -12.77
C ASN A 46 -14.02 10.24 -13.35
N PRO A 47 -13.54 9.28 -12.53
CA PRO A 47 -12.53 8.30 -12.95
C PRO A 47 -12.98 7.42 -14.13
N ASP A 48 -14.28 7.12 -14.23
CA ASP A 48 -14.85 6.27 -15.28
C ASP A 48 -14.72 6.88 -16.70
N PHE A 49 -14.51 8.19 -16.79
CA PHE A 49 -14.32 8.91 -18.04
C PHE A 49 -12.84 9.15 -18.38
N VAL A 50 -11.93 8.64 -17.53
CA VAL A 50 -10.48 8.80 -17.70
C VAL A 50 -9.89 7.45 -18.05
N ASN A 51 -9.31 7.35 -19.25
CA ASN A 51 -8.68 6.12 -19.69
C ASN A 51 -7.30 5.92 -19.04
N VAL A 52 -6.78 4.70 -19.14
CA VAL A 52 -5.48 4.34 -18.58
C VAL A 52 -4.35 5.15 -19.22
N GLU A 53 -4.44 5.49 -20.51
CA GLU A 53 -3.44 6.29 -21.21
C GLU A 53 -3.30 7.70 -20.62
N GLN A 54 -4.41 8.33 -20.21
CA GLN A 54 -4.41 9.63 -19.54
C GLN A 54 -3.72 9.55 -18.18
N TRP A 55 -4.05 8.54 -17.37
CA TRP A 55 -3.37 8.31 -16.09
C TRP A 55 -1.87 8.07 -16.27
N GLN A 56 -1.49 7.28 -17.28
CA GLN A 56 -0.09 7.04 -17.61
C GLN A 56 0.63 8.31 -18.06
N SER A 57 -0.03 9.19 -18.83
CA SER A 57 0.53 10.46 -19.28
C SER A 57 0.89 11.35 -18.08
N ILE A 58 -0.04 11.50 -17.13
CA ILE A 58 0.20 12.26 -15.89
C ILE A 58 1.32 11.63 -15.05
N ALA A 59 1.29 10.31 -14.87
CA ALA A 59 2.29 9.60 -14.08
C ALA A 59 3.70 9.70 -14.67
N LYS A 60 3.83 9.77 -16.01
CA LYS A 60 5.11 9.89 -16.73
C LYS A 60 5.61 11.33 -16.85
N SER A 61 4.73 12.33 -16.72
CA SER A 61 5.13 13.73 -16.82
C SER A 61 5.88 14.20 -15.57
N LYS A 62 6.59 15.34 -15.68
CA LYS A 62 7.46 15.90 -14.62
C LYS A 62 6.76 15.88 -13.26
N GLY A 63 7.46 15.41 -12.23
CA GLY A 63 6.94 15.31 -10.85
C GLY A 63 6.03 14.10 -10.57
N GLY A 64 5.70 13.28 -11.58
CA GLY A 64 4.87 12.08 -11.39
C GLY A 64 3.50 12.39 -10.78
N LEU A 65 3.01 11.52 -9.89
CA LEU A 65 1.71 11.72 -9.23
C LEU A 65 1.75 12.69 -8.04
N ILE A 66 2.82 13.46 -7.87
CA ILE A 66 3.00 14.50 -6.83
C ILE A 66 3.07 13.90 -5.41
N THR A 67 1.96 13.41 -4.86
CA THR A 67 1.85 12.98 -3.45
C THR A 67 1.40 11.52 -3.30
N ASP A 68 1.68 10.92 -2.14
CA ASP A 68 1.17 9.59 -1.78
C ASP A 68 -0.36 9.52 -1.77
N GLU A 69 -1.05 10.63 -1.47
CA GLU A 69 -2.51 10.70 -1.53
C GLU A 69 -3.03 10.43 -2.94
N TYR A 70 -2.42 11.06 -3.96
CA TYR A 70 -2.77 10.79 -5.35
C TYR A 70 -2.33 9.40 -5.79
N ARG A 71 -1.13 8.94 -5.38
CA ARG A 71 -0.66 7.57 -5.69
C ARG A 71 -1.63 6.52 -5.17
N ARG A 72 -2.13 6.66 -3.94
CA ARG A 72 -3.12 5.75 -3.33
C ARG A 72 -4.38 5.61 -4.16
N ARG A 73 -4.85 6.70 -4.77
CA ARG A 73 -6.06 6.71 -5.60
C ARG A 73 -5.80 6.23 -7.02
N ILE A 74 -4.65 6.57 -7.60
CA ILE A 74 -4.36 6.39 -9.03
C ILE A 74 -3.64 5.08 -9.34
N TRP A 75 -2.78 4.57 -8.44
CA TRP A 75 -2.09 3.28 -8.66
C TRP A 75 -3.08 2.13 -8.88
N PRO A 76 -4.15 1.98 -8.08
CA PRO A 76 -5.20 1.00 -8.38
C PRO A 76 -5.78 1.17 -9.79
N LEU A 77 -6.14 2.40 -10.18
CA LEU A 77 -6.72 2.69 -11.49
C LEU A 77 -5.77 2.33 -12.65
N LEU A 78 -4.46 2.61 -12.50
CA LEU A 78 -3.44 2.28 -13.49
C LEU A 78 -3.30 0.77 -13.75
N VAL A 79 -3.54 -0.03 -12.71
CA VAL A 79 -3.48 -1.50 -12.77
C VAL A 79 -4.89 -2.10 -12.93
N GLY A 80 -5.91 -1.24 -13.02
CA GLY A 80 -7.32 -1.57 -13.21
C GLY A 80 -8.04 -2.13 -11.98
N VAL A 81 -7.47 -2.01 -10.78
CA VAL A 81 -8.04 -2.59 -9.54
C VAL A 81 -9.27 -1.80 -9.17
N ILE A 82 -10.40 -2.50 -8.98
CA ILE A 82 -11.66 -1.87 -8.60
C ILE A 82 -11.85 -1.90 -7.08
N GLN A 83 -12.72 -1.02 -6.59
CA GLN A 83 -12.96 -0.85 -5.16
C GLN A 83 -13.43 -2.15 -4.47
N ASP A 84 -14.23 -2.96 -5.16
CA ASP A 84 -14.75 -4.24 -4.64
C ASP A 84 -13.65 -5.28 -4.36
N GLU A 85 -12.49 -5.16 -5.01
CA GLU A 85 -11.33 -6.05 -4.80
C GLU A 85 -10.50 -5.63 -3.58
N MET A 86 -10.64 -4.38 -3.11
CA MET A 86 -9.92 -3.81 -1.96
C MET A 86 -10.57 -4.22 -0.63
N THR A 87 -10.61 -5.52 -0.41
CA THR A 87 -11.21 -6.15 0.78
C THR A 87 -10.35 -6.02 2.02
N ASP A 88 -11.00 -6.03 3.19
CA ASP A 88 -10.31 -6.10 4.47
C ASP A 88 -9.39 -7.33 4.54
N PRO A 89 -8.14 -7.17 5.02
CA PRO A 89 -7.27 -8.31 5.20
C PRO A 89 -7.78 -9.23 6.31
N PRO A 90 -7.56 -10.56 6.21
CA PRO A 90 -7.73 -11.46 7.35
C PRO A 90 -6.78 -11.06 8.48
N SER A 91 -7.13 -11.43 9.71
CA SER A 91 -6.26 -11.17 10.86
C SER A 91 -4.96 -12.00 10.78
N LEU A 92 -3.89 -11.52 11.42
CA LEU A 92 -2.64 -12.26 11.50
C LEU A 92 -2.84 -13.62 12.20
N ASP A 93 -3.71 -13.66 13.20
CA ASP A 93 -4.05 -14.88 13.94
C ASP A 93 -4.67 -15.95 13.03
N GLU A 94 -5.57 -15.56 12.11
CA GLU A 94 -6.15 -16.47 11.11
C GLU A 94 -5.08 -17.09 10.21
N LEU A 95 -4.06 -16.30 9.83
CA LEU A 95 -2.98 -16.77 8.94
C LEU A 95 -1.82 -17.44 9.66
N SER A 96 -1.75 -17.35 10.98
CA SER A 96 -0.65 -17.87 11.81
C SER A 96 -0.49 -19.40 11.72
N THR A 97 -1.57 -20.10 11.36
CA THR A 97 -1.59 -21.56 11.21
C THR A 97 -1.02 -22.05 9.88
N HIS A 98 -0.78 -21.15 8.92
CA HIS A 98 -0.28 -21.51 7.61
C HIS A 98 1.18 -21.97 7.65
N ILE A 99 1.53 -23.03 6.91
CA ILE A 99 2.87 -23.65 6.93
C ILE A 99 4.01 -22.71 6.55
N LYS A 100 3.72 -21.62 5.82
CA LYS A 100 4.71 -20.60 5.42
C LYS A 100 4.81 -19.44 6.39
N TYR A 101 3.96 -19.34 7.41
CA TYR A 101 3.90 -18.22 8.35
C TYR A 101 5.27 -17.90 8.96
N ASN A 102 5.89 -18.87 9.63
CA ASN A 102 7.17 -18.68 10.31
C ASN A 102 8.29 -18.24 9.35
N GLN A 103 8.26 -18.73 8.11
CA GLN A 103 9.26 -18.35 7.11
C GLN A 103 9.07 -16.90 6.68
N VAL A 104 7.83 -16.52 6.35
CA VAL A 104 7.48 -15.16 5.94
C VAL A 104 7.78 -14.16 7.05
N GLU A 105 7.38 -14.47 8.29
CA GLU A 105 7.61 -13.61 9.45
C GLU A 105 9.13 -13.35 9.67
N LEU A 106 9.96 -14.38 9.51
CA LEU A 106 11.42 -14.23 9.59
C LEU A 106 12.00 -13.37 8.46
N ASP A 107 11.49 -13.51 7.24
CA ASP A 107 11.94 -12.73 6.09
C ASP A 107 11.53 -11.26 6.24
N VAL A 108 10.30 -10.99 6.69
CA VAL A 108 9.81 -9.65 7.02
C VAL A 108 10.66 -8.99 8.11
N LYS A 109 10.98 -9.71 9.19
CA LYS A 109 11.87 -9.23 10.27
C LYS A 109 13.27 -8.86 9.75
N ARG A 110 13.79 -9.55 8.73
CA ARG A 110 15.08 -9.20 8.10
C ARG A 110 14.99 -7.97 7.20
N SER A 111 13.82 -7.70 6.64
CA SER A 111 13.52 -6.54 5.80
C SER A 111 13.20 -5.27 6.60
N LEU A 112 13.22 -5.33 7.95
CA LEU A 112 13.02 -4.19 8.86
C LEU A 112 13.83 -2.93 8.53
N LYS A 113 15.07 -3.10 8.08
CA LYS A 113 15.96 -1.99 7.68
C LYS A 113 15.46 -1.19 6.47
N ARG A 114 14.47 -1.71 5.74
CA ARG A 114 13.85 -1.06 4.57
C ARG A 114 12.76 -0.07 4.96
N PHE A 115 12.22 -0.16 6.17
CA PHE A 115 11.27 0.83 6.65
C PHE A 115 11.97 2.17 6.89
N PRO A 116 11.33 3.31 6.53
CA PRO A 116 11.87 4.62 6.79
C PRO A 116 12.28 4.81 8.27
N PRO A 117 13.46 5.40 8.56
CA PRO A 117 14.00 5.47 9.91
C PRO A 117 13.17 6.34 10.87
N GLY A 118 12.35 7.26 10.32
CA GLY A 118 11.48 8.17 11.07
C GLY A 118 10.22 7.53 11.66
N ILE A 119 9.89 6.28 11.30
CA ILE A 119 8.69 5.60 11.79
C ILE A 119 8.93 5.13 13.24
N PRO A 120 8.05 5.44 14.21
CA PRO A 120 8.10 4.90 15.58
C PRO A 120 8.16 3.36 15.59
N TYR A 121 8.79 2.80 16.62
CA TYR A 121 8.96 1.35 16.73
C TYR A 121 7.62 0.60 16.72
N GLU A 122 6.63 1.08 17.47
CA GLU A 122 5.30 0.45 17.54
C GLU A 122 4.62 0.40 16.16
N GLN A 123 4.68 1.50 15.40
CA GLN A 123 4.15 1.54 14.03
C GLN A 123 4.93 0.62 13.08
N ARG A 124 6.25 0.50 13.25
CA ARG A 124 7.05 -0.48 12.50
C ARG A 124 6.64 -1.92 12.80
N VAL A 125 6.26 -2.23 14.03
CA VAL A 125 5.75 -3.57 14.39
C VAL A 125 4.41 -3.81 13.70
N ALA A 126 3.48 -2.86 13.77
CA ALA A 126 2.19 -2.98 13.08
C ALA A 126 2.35 -3.14 11.55
N LEU A 127 3.25 -2.38 10.93
CA LEU A 127 3.55 -2.51 9.50
C LEU A 127 4.20 -3.85 9.14
N GLN A 128 4.99 -4.46 10.03
CA GLN A 128 5.51 -5.82 9.82
C GLN A 128 4.40 -6.86 9.85
N ASP A 129 3.43 -6.71 10.76
CA ASP A 129 2.29 -7.62 10.85
C ASP A 129 1.44 -7.51 9.58
N GLN A 130 1.13 -6.28 9.14
CA GLN A 130 0.43 -6.02 7.88
C GLN A 130 1.19 -6.57 6.66
N LEU A 131 2.51 -6.40 6.61
CA LEU A 131 3.34 -6.93 5.52
C LEU A 131 3.34 -8.47 5.52
N THR A 132 3.40 -9.08 6.70
CA THR A 132 3.33 -10.53 6.87
C THR A 132 2.01 -11.08 6.35
N VAL A 133 0.89 -10.43 6.72
CA VAL A 133 -0.45 -10.75 6.20
C VAL A 133 -0.49 -10.61 4.69
N LEU A 134 -0.03 -9.48 4.15
CA LEU A 134 -0.02 -9.21 2.70
C LEU A 134 0.73 -10.30 1.92
N ILE A 135 1.96 -10.64 2.36
CA ILE A 135 2.79 -11.65 1.70
C ILE A 135 2.14 -13.03 1.82
N LEU A 136 1.60 -13.39 2.98
CA LEU A 136 0.93 -14.67 3.16
C LEU A 136 -0.29 -14.81 2.26
N ARG A 137 -1.13 -13.77 2.13
CA ARG A 137 -2.28 -13.77 1.21
C ARG A 137 -1.82 -14.07 -0.22
N VAL A 138 -0.76 -13.41 -0.70
CA VAL A 138 -0.25 -13.63 -2.06
C VAL A 138 0.34 -15.04 -2.23
N ILE A 139 1.08 -15.56 -1.26
CA ILE A 139 1.66 -16.91 -1.35
C ILE A 139 0.58 -18.00 -1.30
N ILE A 140 -0.48 -17.79 -0.52
CA ILE A 140 -1.61 -18.73 -0.44
C ILE A 140 -2.33 -18.77 -1.79
N GLU A 141 -2.63 -17.60 -2.36
CA GLU A 141 -3.32 -17.50 -3.65
C GLU A 141 -2.43 -18.00 -4.81
N TYR A 142 -1.13 -17.70 -4.75
CA TYR A 142 -0.16 -18.00 -5.79
C TYR A 142 1.12 -18.67 -5.24
N PRO A 143 1.07 -19.97 -4.91
CA PRO A 143 2.18 -20.70 -4.26
C PRO A 143 3.49 -20.74 -5.08
N HIS A 144 3.41 -20.49 -6.38
CA HIS A 144 4.56 -20.50 -7.30
C HIS A 144 5.28 -19.15 -7.39
N LEU A 145 4.68 -18.06 -6.88
CA LEU A 145 5.30 -16.75 -6.94
C LEU A 145 6.43 -16.63 -5.93
N LYS A 146 7.56 -16.12 -6.39
CA LYS A 146 8.57 -15.54 -5.52
C LYS A 146 8.13 -14.11 -5.24
N TYR A 147 7.77 -13.83 -4.00
CA TYR A 147 7.36 -12.49 -3.61
C TYR A 147 8.58 -11.56 -3.53
N TYR A 148 8.35 -10.27 -3.80
CA TYR A 148 9.38 -9.23 -3.77
C TYR A 148 9.09 -8.24 -2.63
N ASP A 149 9.82 -8.38 -1.52
CA ASP A 149 9.63 -7.59 -0.29
C ASP A 149 9.62 -6.08 -0.53
N ASP A 150 10.54 -5.58 -1.35
CA ASP A 150 10.68 -4.14 -1.58
C ASP A 150 9.43 -3.55 -2.27
N ILE A 151 8.79 -4.32 -3.17
CA ILE A 151 7.55 -3.91 -3.84
C ILE A 151 6.38 -3.97 -2.85
N ALA A 152 6.26 -5.06 -2.09
CA ALA A 152 5.18 -5.24 -1.11
C ALA A 152 5.21 -4.14 -0.03
N ILE A 153 6.40 -3.78 0.46
CA ILE A 153 6.60 -2.67 1.39
C ILE A 153 6.14 -1.36 0.74
N THR A 154 6.60 -1.05 -0.47
CA THR A 154 6.25 0.21 -1.14
C THR A 154 4.73 0.35 -1.31
N LEU A 155 4.06 -0.72 -1.76
CA LEU A 155 2.60 -0.73 -1.89
C LEU A 155 1.93 -0.54 -0.54
N LEU A 156 2.38 -1.24 0.50
CA LEU A 156 1.79 -1.14 1.84
C LEU A 156 1.93 0.28 2.41
N LEU A 157 3.11 0.90 2.26
CA LEU A 157 3.38 2.24 2.77
C LEU A 157 2.52 3.32 2.09
N VAL A 158 2.26 3.18 0.78
CA VAL A 158 1.55 4.19 -0.03
C VAL A 158 0.05 3.92 -0.11
N CYS A 159 -0.34 2.68 -0.39
CA CYS A 159 -1.71 2.28 -0.70
C CYS A 159 -2.46 1.67 0.49
N GLY A 160 -1.76 1.28 1.56
CA GLY A 160 -2.35 0.57 2.69
C GLY A 160 -2.66 -0.90 2.40
N ASP A 161 -3.10 -1.62 3.41
CA ASP A 161 -3.29 -3.09 3.41
C ASP A 161 -4.40 -3.60 2.47
N ARG A 162 -5.51 -2.86 2.36
CA ARG A 162 -6.65 -3.21 1.48
C ARG A 162 -6.28 -3.21 0.00
N ALA A 163 -5.65 -2.12 -0.47
CA ALA A 163 -5.32 -1.96 -1.89
C ALA A 163 -4.03 -2.70 -2.28
N SER A 164 -3.11 -2.93 -1.33
CA SER A 164 -1.82 -3.56 -1.63
C SER A 164 -1.94 -5.00 -2.12
N PHE A 165 -2.91 -5.77 -1.63
CA PHE A 165 -3.10 -7.16 -2.05
C PHE A 165 -3.42 -7.29 -3.55
N PRO A 166 -4.52 -6.73 -4.08
CA PRO A 166 -4.84 -6.83 -5.50
C PRO A 166 -3.78 -6.17 -6.40
N LEU A 167 -3.18 -5.05 -5.95
CA LEU A 167 -2.06 -4.43 -6.65
C LEU A 167 -0.88 -5.39 -6.80
N LEU A 168 -0.46 -6.03 -5.71
CA LEU A 168 0.66 -6.96 -5.72
C LEU A 168 0.36 -8.22 -6.54
N CYS A 169 -0.87 -8.71 -6.48
CA CYS A 169 -1.35 -9.83 -7.31
C CYS A 169 -1.20 -9.51 -8.79
N ARG A 170 -1.69 -8.35 -9.24
CA ARG A 170 -1.60 -7.97 -10.67
C ARG A 170 -0.20 -7.65 -11.15
N LEU A 171 0.62 -7.03 -10.30
CA LEU A 171 2.03 -6.80 -10.64
C LEU A 171 2.83 -8.09 -10.73
N SER A 172 2.43 -9.14 -9.98
CA SER A 172 3.16 -10.40 -9.93
C SER A 172 2.65 -11.44 -10.94
N TYR A 173 1.34 -11.49 -11.19
CA TYR A 173 0.69 -12.52 -12.01
C TYR A 173 0.03 -11.98 -13.30
N GLY A 174 -0.11 -10.65 -13.41
CA GLY A 174 -0.63 -9.97 -14.61
C GLY A 174 -2.09 -9.51 -14.50
N PRO A 175 -2.65 -8.93 -15.59
CA PRO A 175 -3.93 -8.20 -15.56
C PRO A 175 -5.18 -9.04 -15.23
N LYS A 176 -5.05 -10.36 -15.13
CA LYS A 176 -6.16 -11.29 -14.81
C LYS A 176 -6.17 -11.69 -13.34
N ALA A 177 -5.20 -11.24 -12.55
CA ALA A 177 -5.18 -11.45 -11.11
C ALA A 177 -6.26 -10.56 -10.44
N PRO A 178 -6.80 -10.98 -9.28
CA PRO A 178 -7.72 -10.15 -8.50
C PRO A 178 -7.04 -8.83 -8.12
#